data_AF-A0A1B3BBV5-F1
#
_entry.id   AF-A0A1B3BBV5-F1
#
_cell.length_a   1.000
_cell.length_b   1.000
_cell.length_c   1.000
_cell.angle_alpha   90.00
_cell.angle_beta   90.00
_cell.angle_gamma   90.00
#
_symmetry.space_group_name_H-M   'P 1'
#
loop_
_entity.id
_entity.type
_entity.pdbx_description
1 polymer ?
#
loop_
_entity_poly.entity_id
_entity_poly.type
_entity_poly.pdbx_seq_one_letter_code
_entity_poly.pdbx_strand_id
1 'polypeptide(L)'
;MSIKLAKSILTENSKVLYGIFGLIESSGFFPPRNILNQFLEQGYDPCDQDGRMDNWKPFTLNNEEYQVIANWWLSQHPVSSINDLGVSHWDDWSVKIIDA
;
A
#
# COMPACT_ATOMS: atom_id res chain seq x y z
N MET A 1 -10.36 13.21 5.08
CA MET A 1 -11.11 11.93 5.27
C MET A 1 -10.29 10.75 4.75
N SER A 2 -9.67 10.89 3.58
CA SER A 2 -8.82 9.91 2.91
C SER A 2 -7.64 9.39 3.75
N ILE A 3 -6.99 10.25 4.54
CA ILE A 3 -5.85 9.85 5.39
C ILE A 3 -6.23 8.75 6.39
N LYS A 4 -7.33 8.94 7.14
CA LYS A 4 -7.75 7.96 8.15
C LYS A 4 -8.13 6.63 7.50
N LEU A 5 -8.83 6.71 6.37
CA LEU A 5 -9.23 5.54 5.60
C LEU A 5 -8.01 4.79 5.06
N ALA A 6 -7.06 5.48 4.42
CA ALA A 6 -5.82 4.88 3.94
C ALA A 6 -5.07 4.18 5.08
N LYS A 7 -4.86 4.83 6.23
CA LYS A 7 -4.20 4.19 7.37
C LYS A 7 -4.91 2.92 7.82
N SER A 8 -6.26 2.92 7.85
CA SER A 8 -7.06 1.74 8.18
C SER A 8 -6.79 0.62 7.19
N ILE A 9 -6.98 0.89 5.89
CA ILE A 9 -6.78 -0.07 4.79
C ILE A 9 -5.38 -0.67 4.86
N LEU A 10 -4.34 0.16 4.94
CA LEU A 10 -2.96 -0.33 4.95
C LEU A 10 -2.65 -1.18 6.20
N THR A 11 -3.19 -0.80 7.35
CA THR A 11 -2.99 -1.53 8.63
C THR A 11 -3.79 -2.84 8.67
N GLU A 12 -4.99 -2.85 8.12
CA GLU A 12 -5.82 -4.06 8.04
C GLU A 12 -5.22 -5.02 7.04
N ASN A 13 -4.81 -4.52 5.88
CA ASN A 13 -4.17 -5.32 4.85
C ASN A 13 -2.87 -5.97 5.34
N SER A 14 -2.04 -5.27 6.13
CA SER A 14 -0.81 -5.86 6.68
C SER A 14 -1.05 -7.00 7.68
N LYS A 15 -2.27 -7.12 8.22
CA LYS A 15 -2.66 -8.19 9.18
C LYS A 15 -3.36 -9.36 8.51
N VAL A 16 -3.85 -9.19 7.28
CA VAL A 16 -4.53 -10.25 6.53
C VAL A 16 -3.48 -11.23 5.99
N LEU A 17 -3.78 -12.53 6.10
CA LEU A 17 -2.94 -13.57 5.50
C LEU A 17 -2.95 -13.38 3.97
N TYR A 18 -1.78 -13.22 3.37
CA TYR A 18 -1.57 -12.87 1.96
C TYR A 18 -1.88 -11.41 1.55
N GLY A 19 -2.22 -10.55 2.51
CA GLY A 19 -2.34 -9.12 2.24
C GLY A 19 -1.00 -8.54 1.79
N ILE A 20 -1.00 -7.84 0.66
CA ILE A 20 0.21 -7.33 0.03
C ILE A 20 1.02 -6.39 0.97
N PHE A 21 0.35 -5.63 1.83
CA PHE A 21 1.02 -4.73 2.78
C PHE A 21 1.82 -5.47 3.86
N GLY A 22 1.52 -6.74 4.14
CA GLY A 22 2.37 -7.56 5.00
C GLY A 22 3.71 -7.87 4.34
N LEU A 23 3.70 -8.13 3.02
CA LEU A 23 4.92 -8.31 2.22
C LEU A 23 5.68 -6.99 2.07
N ILE A 24 4.98 -5.89 1.79
CA ILE A 24 5.56 -4.54 1.72
C ILE A 24 6.30 -4.22 3.03
N GLU A 25 5.67 -4.46 4.18
CA GLU A 25 6.30 -4.26 5.49
C GLU A 25 7.62 -5.04 5.62
N SER A 26 7.64 -6.31 5.21
CA SER A 26 8.85 -7.14 5.26
C SER A 26 9.93 -6.76 4.22
N SER A 27 9.54 -6.17 3.09
CA SER A 27 10.45 -5.85 1.98
C SER A 27 11.39 -4.67 2.25
N GLY A 28 11.04 -3.80 3.21
CA GLY A 28 11.76 -2.54 3.42
C GLY A 28 11.50 -1.47 2.34
N PHE A 29 10.47 -1.64 1.52
CA PHE A 29 10.04 -0.65 0.53
C PHE A 29 8.62 -0.16 0.79
N PHE A 30 8.33 1.05 0.35
CA PHE A 30 6.99 1.62 0.34
C PHE A 30 6.72 2.27 -1.03
N PRO A 31 5.52 2.08 -1.62
CA PRO A 31 5.25 2.56 -2.96
C PRO A 31 5.18 4.11 -3.01
N PRO A 32 5.66 4.74 -4.09
CA PRO A 32 5.44 6.16 -4.35
C PRO A 32 3.95 6.47 -4.57
N ARG A 33 3.57 7.75 -4.43
CA ARG A 33 2.17 8.20 -4.47
C ARG A 33 1.38 7.71 -5.68
N ASN A 34 1.96 7.78 -6.87
CA ASN A 34 1.30 7.36 -8.11
C ASN A 34 0.98 5.86 -8.12
N ILE A 35 1.88 5.04 -7.56
CA ILE A 35 1.71 3.59 -7.47
C ILE A 35 0.71 3.26 -6.36
N LEU A 36 0.84 3.88 -5.18
CA LEU A 36 -0.11 3.69 -4.07
C LEU A 36 -1.54 4.10 -4.45
N ASN A 37 -1.69 5.17 -5.24
CA ASN A 37 -3.01 5.61 -5.67
C ASN A 37 -3.68 4.62 -6.62
N GLN A 38 -2.93 3.84 -7.42
CA GLN A 38 -3.52 2.79 -8.26
C GLN A 38 -4.18 1.71 -7.40
N PHE A 39 -3.51 1.28 -6.32
CA PHE A 39 -4.09 0.36 -5.35
C PHE A 39 -5.35 0.93 -4.67
N LEU A 40 -5.28 2.18 -4.18
CA LEU A 40 -6.41 2.79 -3.47
C LEU A 40 -7.61 3.06 -4.39
N GLU A 41 -7.36 3.35 -5.67
CA GLU A 41 -8.38 3.57 -6.70
C GLU A 41 -9.04 2.25 -7.15
N GLN A 42 -8.36 1.12 -7.01
CA GLN A 42 -8.92 -0.19 -7.33
C GLN A 42 -10.08 -0.57 -6.40
N GLY A 43 -10.04 -0.15 -5.13
CA GLY A 43 -11.14 -0.36 -4.18
C GLY A 43 -11.14 -1.74 -3.50
N TYR A 44 -10.15 -2.58 -3.76
CA TYR A 44 -9.96 -3.90 -3.17
C TYR A 44 -8.48 -4.30 -3.23
N ASP A 45 -8.07 -5.29 -2.44
CA ASP A 45 -6.72 -5.85 -2.53
C ASP A 45 -6.67 -6.98 -3.58
N PRO A 46 -5.90 -6.85 -4.67
CA PRO A 46 -5.75 -7.91 -5.67
C PRO A 46 -5.14 -9.21 -5.12
N CYS A 47 -4.41 -9.12 -4.01
CA CYS A 47 -3.79 -10.26 -3.35
C CYS A 47 -4.69 -10.91 -2.28
N ASP A 48 -5.87 -10.35 -2.00
CA ASP A 48 -6.85 -10.95 -1.10
C ASP A 48 -7.60 -12.10 -1.80
N GLN A 49 -6.97 -13.27 -1.77
CA GLN A 49 -7.47 -14.47 -2.47
C GLN A 49 -8.63 -15.16 -1.76
N ASP A 50 -8.88 -14.85 -0.49
CA ASP A 50 -9.92 -15.50 0.30
C ASP A 50 -10.98 -14.55 0.87
N GLY A 51 -10.97 -13.29 0.43
CA GLY A 51 -12.01 -12.30 0.72
C GLY A 51 -12.01 -11.88 2.19
N ARG A 52 -10.84 -11.89 2.83
CA ARG A 52 -10.68 -11.52 4.25
C ARG A 52 -10.67 -10.02 4.47
N MET A 53 -10.47 -9.24 3.42
CA MET A 53 -10.49 -7.79 3.47
C MET A 53 -11.76 -7.26 2.80
N ASP A 54 -12.49 -6.40 3.52
CA ASP A 54 -13.63 -5.71 2.92
C ASP A 54 -13.17 -4.77 1.82
N ASN A 55 -13.94 -4.72 0.73
CA ASN A 55 -13.76 -3.70 -0.31
C ASN A 55 -13.97 -2.31 0.30
N TRP A 56 -13.24 -1.33 -0.22
CA TRP A 56 -13.40 0.08 0.14
C TRP A 56 -13.92 0.90 -1.04
N LYS A 57 -14.40 2.10 -0.73
CA LYS A 57 -14.75 3.07 -1.76
C LYS A 57 -13.46 3.58 -2.42
N PRO A 58 -13.29 3.45 -3.76
CA PRO A 58 -12.14 3.98 -4.49
C PRO A 58 -11.82 5.44 -4.17
N PHE A 59 -10.53 5.75 -4.00
CA PHE A 59 -10.06 7.12 -3.79
C PHE A 59 -8.57 7.27 -4.12
N THR A 60 -8.13 8.52 -4.27
CA THR A 60 -6.73 8.88 -4.47
C THR A 60 -6.27 9.86 -3.40
N LEU A 61 -5.00 9.79 -3.02
CA LEU A 61 -4.34 10.76 -2.17
C LEU A 61 -3.75 11.90 -3.01
N ASN A 62 -3.99 13.13 -2.57
CA ASN A 62 -3.21 14.28 -3.06
C ASN A 62 -1.77 14.26 -2.48
N ASN A 63 -0.93 15.23 -2.87
CA ASN A 63 0.47 15.28 -2.42
C ASN A 63 0.62 15.39 -0.89
N GLU A 64 -0.17 16.26 -0.24
CA GLU A 64 -0.11 16.49 1.20
C GLU A 64 -0.61 15.26 1.98
N GLU A 65 -1.73 14.68 1.54
CA GLU A 65 -2.28 13.46 2.15
C GLU A 65 -1.30 12.31 2.04
N TYR A 66 -0.67 12.13 0.87
CA TYR A 66 0.35 11.12 0.68
C TYR A 66 1.56 11.32 1.60
N GLN A 67 2.07 12.55 1.73
CA GLN A 67 3.19 12.83 2.64
C GLN A 67 2.83 12.44 4.08
N VAL A 68 1.61 12.72 4.53
CA VAL A 68 1.14 12.29 5.85
C VAL A 68 1.11 10.77 5.99
N ILE A 69 0.67 10.04 4.95
CA ILE A 69 0.64 8.58 4.93
C ILE A 69 2.05 7.98 4.90
N ALA A 70 2.91 8.47 4.01
CA ALA A 70 4.28 8.00 3.88
C ALA A 70 5.07 8.23 5.18
N ASN A 71 5.01 9.44 5.75
CA ASN A 71 5.68 9.73 7.02
C ASN A 71 5.15 8.85 8.16
N TRP A 72 3.85 8.60 8.20
CA TRP A 72 3.26 7.67 9.17
C TRP A 72 3.78 6.25 8.98
N TRP A 73 3.79 5.72 7.75
CA TRP A 73 4.30 4.38 7.45
C TRP A 73 5.77 4.25 7.86
N LEU A 74 6.63 5.17 7.40
CA LEU A 74 8.05 5.17 7.71
C LEU A 74 8.35 5.31 9.22
N SER A 75 7.48 5.99 9.98
CA SER A 75 7.60 6.07 11.45
C SER A 75 7.33 4.74 12.16
N GLN A 76 6.49 3.89 11.58
CA GLN A 76 6.15 2.56 12.10
C GLN A 76 7.12 1.49 11.60
N HIS A 77 7.68 1.69 10.40
CA HIS A 77 8.60 0.77 9.74
C HIS A 77 9.90 1.50 9.37
N PRO A 78 10.84 1.72 10.33
CA PRO A 78 12.01 2.57 10.12
C PRO A 78 13.01 2.08 9.07
N VAL A 79 12.94 0.80 8.72
CA VAL A 79 13.76 0.19 7.65
C VAL A 79 13.15 0.38 6.27
N SER A 80 11.90 0.84 6.19
CA SER A 80 11.24 1.11 4.92
C SER A 80 11.81 2.35 4.24
N SER A 81 11.84 2.34 2.92
CA SER A 81 12.16 3.50 2.09
C SER A 81 11.16 3.63 0.94
N ILE A 82 10.85 4.87 0.53
CA ILE A 82 9.97 5.08 -0.62
C ILE A 82 10.75 4.73 -1.90
N ASN A 83 10.27 3.76 -2.67
CA ASN A 83 10.95 3.27 -3.85
C ASN A 83 9.96 2.76 -4.92
N ASP A 84 10.16 3.18 -6.17
CA ASP A 84 9.35 2.77 -7.31
C ASP A 84 9.79 1.43 -7.93
N LEU A 85 10.89 0.86 -7.45
CA LEU A 85 11.50 -0.38 -7.95
C LEU A 85 11.74 -0.36 -9.48
N GLY A 86 11.89 0.82 -10.07
CA GLY A 86 12.04 1.02 -11.51
C GLY A 86 10.79 0.70 -12.33
N VAL A 87 9.60 0.71 -11.73
CA VAL A 87 8.31 0.49 -12.41
C VAL A 87 7.32 1.62 -12.09
N SER A 88 6.22 1.70 -12.84
CA SER A 88 5.23 2.78 -12.70
C SER A 88 3.79 2.30 -12.45
N HIS A 89 3.56 0.99 -12.53
CA HIS A 89 2.26 0.36 -12.33
C HIS A 89 2.24 -0.47 -11.06
N TRP A 90 1.08 -0.50 -10.38
CA TRP A 90 0.88 -1.28 -9.16
C TRP A 90 1.10 -2.78 -9.38
N ASP A 91 0.58 -3.34 -10.47
CA ASP A 91 0.70 -4.77 -10.75
C ASP A 91 2.18 -5.17 -10.88
N ASP A 92 2.98 -4.41 -11.64
CA ASP A 92 4.42 -4.65 -11.76
C ASP A 92 5.16 -4.45 -10.43
N TRP A 93 4.77 -3.42 -9.67
CA TRP A 93 5.42 -3.07 -8.40
C TRP A 93 5.16 -4.15 -7.35
N SER A 94 3.92 -4.62 -7.24
CA SER A 94 3.51 -5.68 -6.31
C SER A 94 4.19 -7.01 -6.64
N VAL A 95 4.31 -7.38 -7.93
CA VAL A 95 5.10 -8.56 -8.35
C VAL A 95 6.55 -8.46 -7.89
N LYS A 96 7.19 -7.28 -8.07
CA LYS A 96 8.57 -7.09 -7.60
C LYS A 96 8.75 -7.22 -6.09
N ILE A 97 7.72 -6.90 -5.30
CA ILE A 97 7.73 -7.12 -3.85
C ILE A 97 7.52 -8.59 -3.50
N ILE A 98 6.65 -9.28 -4.23
CA ILE A 98 6.35 -10.71 -4.00
C ILE A 98 7.56 -11.60 -4.36
N ASP A 99 8.31 -11.23 -5.40
CA ASP A 99 9.46 -12.00 -5.91
C ASP A 99 10.81 -11.64 -5.22
N ALA A 100 10.82 -10.69 -4.27
CA ALA A 100 12.03 -10.20 -3.60
C ALA A 100 12.47 -11.09 -2.41
#